data_AF-A0ABD1YVV5-F1
#
_entry.id   AF-A0ABD1YVV5-F1
#
_cell.length_a   1.000
_cell.length_b   1.000
_cell.length_c   1.000
_cell.angle_alpha   90.00
_cell.angle_beta   90.00
_cell.angle_gamma   90.00
#
_symmetry.space_group_name_H-M   'P 1'
#
loop_
_entity.id
_entity.type
_entity.pdbx_description
1 polymer ?
#
loop_
_entity_poly.entity_id
_entity_poly.type
_entity_poly.pdbx_seq_one_letter_code
_entity_poly.pdbx_strand_id
1 'polypeptide(L)'
;MYKGRYLRGDVINMYINEAFLKKPREQLHSMFYMNTFWFTKASELVARYDKTNHGEEAMIKITRLRKSICPELHDEDMQGNLPTWIFVPIHGKNHWSLAIIRLHNDDAWLAHLDSSQGT
;
A
#
# COMPACT_ATOMS: atom_id res chain seq x y z
N MET A 1 -22.20 6.80 -9.10
CA MET A 1 -22.13 5.91 -7.93
C MET A 1 -23.52 5.86 -7.30
N TYR A 2 -24.07 4.68 -7.00
CA TYR A 2 -25.41 4.55 -6.43
C TYR A 2 -25.34 4.59 -4.89
N LYS A 3 -26.22 5.36 -4.24
CA LYS A 3 -26.30 5.47 -2.78
C LYS A 3 -26.56 4.09 -2.16
N GLY A 4 -25.82 3.72 -1.11
CA GLY A 4 -26.01 2.47 -0.37
C GLY A 4 -25.27 1.24 -0.89
N ARG A 5 -24.32 1.38 -1.83
CA ARG A 5 -23.47 0.26 -2.29
C ARG A 5 -22.05 0.36 -1.74
N TYR A 6 -21.45 -0.77 -1.41
CA TYR A 6 -20.02 -0.86 -1.07
C TYR A 6 -19.16 -0.49 -2.29
N LEU A 7 -18.07 0.22 -2.02
CA LEU A 7 -17.06 0.50 -3.04
C LEU A 7 -16.34 -0.80 -3.40
N ARG A 8 -16.19 -1.02 -4.71
CA ARG A 8 -15.36 -2.11 -5.25
C ARG A 8 -13.93 -1.63 -5.44
N GLY A 9 -12.98 -2.56 -5.47
CA GLY A 9 -11.56 -2.24 -5.60
C GLY A 9 -11.20 -1.51 -6.89
N ASP A 10 -11.89 -1.78 -8.00
CA ASP A 10 -11.72 -1.06 -9.28
C ASP A 10 -12.02 0.44 -9.14
N VAL A 11 -13.08 0.79 -8.41
CA VAL A 11 -13.47 2.19 -8.15
C VAL A 11 -12.45 2.90 -7.26
N ILE A 12 -11.94 2.21 -6.23
CA ILE A 12 -10.90 2.76 -5.34
C ILE A 12 -9.60 2.99 -6.11
N ASN A 13 -9.15 2.01 -6.90
CA ASN A 13 -7.95 2.15 -7.72
C ASN A 13 -8.08 3.28 -8.75
N MET A 14 -9.24 3.41 -9.40
CA MET A 14 -9.51 4.51 -10.33
C MET A 14 -9.41 5.86 -9.61
N TYR A 15 -10.01 5.99 -8.42
CA TYR A 15 -9.91 7.23 -7.63
C TYR A 15 -8.46 7.56 -7.26
N ILE A 16 -7.69 6.58 -6.80
CA ILE A 16 -6.27 6.75 -6.47
C ILE A 16 -5.48 7.24 -7.69
N ASN A 17 -5.70 6.63 -8.85
CA ASN A 17 -5.01 6.98 -10.08
C ASN A 17 -5.33 8.42 -10.52
N GLU A 18 -6.61 8.81 -10.48
CA GLU A 18 -7.06 10.16 -10.86
C GLU A 18 -6.60 11.22 -9.85
N ALA A 19 -6.71 10.95 -8.56
CA ALA A 19 -6.47 11.93 -7.50
C ALA A 19 -4.97 12.14 -7.20
N PHE A 20 -4.16 11.09 -7.37
CA PHE A 20 -2.77 11.10 -6.93
C PHE A 20 -1.79 10.75 -8.06
N LEU A 21 -1.96 9.65 -8.78
CA LEU A 21 -0.94 9.23 -9.76
C LEU A 21 -0.84 10.12 -11.01
N LYS A 22 -1.86 10.92 -11.31
CA LYS A 22 -1.81 11.91 -12.40
C LYS A 22 -1.17 13.24 -11.99
N LYS A 23 -0.86 13.45 -10.71
CA LYS A 23 -0.22 14.69 -10.26
C LYS A 23 1.29 14.62 -10.46
N PRO A 24 1.96 15.74 -10.80
CA PRO A 24 3.42 15.80 -10.83
C PRO A 24 4.02 15.38 -9.49
N ARG A 25 5.12 14.63 -9.50
CA ARG A 25 5.82 14.13 -8.29
C ARG A 25 6.16 15.24 -7.30
N GLU A 26 6.52 16.41 -7.82
CA GLU A 26 6.81 17.63 -7.05
C GLU A 26 5.64 18.09 -6.17
N GLN A 27 4.39 17.75 -6.55
CA GLN A 27 3.18 18.13 -5.81
C GLN A 27 2.75 17.09 -4.77
N LEU A 28 3.33 15.88 -4.80
CA LEU A 28 2.89 14.75 -3.98
C LEU A 28 3.81 14.48 -2.78
N HIS A 29 4.90 15.23 -2.60
CA HIS A 29 5.78 15.18 -1.42
C HIS A 29 6.03 13.75 -0.88
N SER A 30 6.65 12.88 -1.68
CA SER A 30 7.02 11.51 -1.28
C SER A 30 5.84 10.64 -0.81
N MET A 31 4.63 10.88 -1.33
CA MET A 31 3.45 10.06 -1.08
C MET A 31 3.24 9.03 -2.19
N PHE A 32 3.04 7.78 -1.79
CA PHE A 32 2.89 6.62 -2.67
C PHE A 32 1.65 5.83 -2.31
N TYR A 33 0.98 5.28 -3.31
CA TYR A 33 -0.26 4.55 -3.12
C TYR A 33 -0.14 3.16 -3.71
N MET A 34 -0.50 2.14 -2.93
CA MET A 34 -0.62 0.78 -3.42
C MET A 34 -2.03 0.56 -3.97
N ASN A 35 -2.14 -0.24 -5.02
CA ASN A 35 -3.45 -0.68 -5.48
C ASN A 35 -4.11 -1.63 -4.45
N THR A 36 -5.43 -1.79 -4.55
CA THR A 36 -6.23 -2.58 -3.59
C THR A 36 -5.89 -4.07 -3.53
N PHE A 37 -5.10 -4.60 -4.48
CA PHE A 37 -4.74 -6.03 -4.53
C PHE A 37 -3.40 -6.31 -3.87
N TRP A 38 -2.57 -5.29 -3.65
CA TRP A 38 -1.21 -5.43 -3.18
C TRP A 38 -1.15 -6.15 -1.83
N PHE A 39 -1.92 -5.68 -0.85
CA PHE A 39 -1.87 -6.21 0.52
C PHE A 39 -2.24 -7.69 0.55
N THR A 40 -3.37 -8.07 -0.07
CA THR A 40 -3.80 -9.47 -0.13
C THR A 40 -2.74 -10.37 -0.76
N LYS A 41 -2.15 -9.96 -1.89
CA LYS A 41 -1.08 -10.73 -2.55
C LYS A 41 0.19 -10.81 -1.71
N ALA A 42 0.58 -9.72 -1.06
CA ALA A 42 1.75 -9.70 -0.17
C ALA A 42 1.53 -10.63 1.03
N SER A 43 0.36 -10.57 1.68
CA SER A 43 0.01 -11.45 2.79
C SER A 43 -0.02 -12.93 2.38
N GLU A 44 -0.55 -13.25 1.20
CA GLU A 44 -0.51 -14.62 0.67
C GLU A 44 0.92 -15.12 0.44
N LEU A 45 1.81 -14.27 -0.07
CA LEU A 45 3.21 -14.62 -0.24
C LEU A 45 3.84 -14.90 1.12
N VAL A 46 3.73 -13.98 2.08
CA VAL A 46 4.28 -14.18 3.44
C VAL A 46 3.76 -15.50 4.04
N ALA A 47 2.45 -15.74 3.99
CA ALA A 47 1.83 -16.93 4.58
C ALA A 47 2.25 -18.26 3.91
N ARG A 48 2.58 -18.24 2.61
CA ARG A 48 3.11 -19.43 1.90
C ARG A 48 4.54 -19.74 2.31
N TYR A 49 5.36 -18.70 2.44
CA TYR A 49 6.80 -18.83 2.65
C TYR A 49 7.23 -19.01 4.11
N ASP A 50 6.43 -18.51 5.05
CA ASP A 50 6.59 -18.76 6.49
C ASP A 50 6.53 -20.26 6.81
N LYS A 51 5.70 -21.01 6.07
CA LYS A 51 5.57 -22.47 6.22
C LYS A 51 6.75 -23.27 5.67
N THR A 52 7.61 -22.65 4.87
CA THR A 52 8.69 -23.34 4.15
C THR A 52 10.08 -22.85 4.53
N ASN A 53 10.22 -22.00 5.54
CA ASN A 53 11.51 -21.43 5.99
C ASN A 53 12.28 -20.67 4.88
N HIS A 54 11.57 -20.14 3.88
CA HIS A 54 12.13 -19.47 2.70
C HIS A 54 11.83 -17.96 2.73
N GLY A 55 12.08 -17.30 3.87
CA GLY A 55 11.76 -15.88 4.07
C GLY A 55 12.41 -14.93 3.06
N GLU A 56 13.64 -15.21 2.65
CA GLU A 56 14.37 -14.39 1.67
C GLU A 56 13.70 -14.41 0.28
N GLU A 57 13.24 -15.58 -0.19
CA GLU A 57 12.53 -15.70 -1.47
C GLU A 57 11.19 -14.94 -1.43
N ALA A 58 10.50 -14.97 -0.28
CA ALA A 58 9.28 -14.19 -0.06
C ALA A 58 9.55 -12.69 -0.23
N MET A 59 10.61 -12.19 0.40
CA MET A 59 10.99 -10.77 0.35
C MET A 59 11.37 -10.34 -1.07
N ILE A 60 12.06 -11.19 -1.85
CA ILE A 60 12.35 -10.92 -3.26
C ILE A 60 11.05 -10.80 -4.06
N LYS A 61 10.08 -11.70 -3.85
CA LYS A 61 8.79 -11.68 -4.56
C LYS A 61 7.93 -10.48 -4.16
N ILE A 62 7.88 -10.14 -2.87
CA ILE A 62 7.17 -8.96 -2.35
C ILE A 62 7.81 -7.68 -2.93
N THR A 63 9.13 -7.61 -2.98
CA THR A 63 9.85 -6.46 -3.57
C THR A 63 9.52 -6.32 -5.07
N ARG A 64 9.53 -7.42 -5.82
CA ARG A 64 9.13 -7.41 -7.24
C ARG A 64 7.67 -6.98 -7.42
N LEU A 65 6.77 -7.48 -6.57
CA LEU A 65 5.36 -7.11 -6.58
C LEU A 65 5.17 -5.61 -6.29
N ARG A 66 5.89 -5.06 -5.30
CA ARG A 66 5.91 -3.62 -5.01
C ARG A 66 6.35 -2.82 -6.24
N LYS A 67 7.49 -3.16 -6.84
CA LYS A 67 8.02 -2.44 -8.02
C LYS A 67 7.09 -2.52 -9.23
N SER A 68 6.30 -3.58 -9.37
CA SER A 68 5.28 -3.70 -10.42
C SER A 68 4.03 -2.86 -10.16
N ILE A 69 3.69 -2.59 -8.90
CA ILE A 69 2.45 -1.92 -8.51
C ILE A 69 2.66 -0.42 -8.29
N CYS A 70 3.83 -0.04 -7.80
CA CYS A 70 4.23 1.33 -7.50
C CYS A 70 5.67 1.55 -8.04
N PRO A 71 5.84 1.56 -9.37
CA PRO A 71 7.16 1.72 -10.01
C PRO A 71 7.83 3.06 -9.70
N GLU A 72 7.04 4.06 -9.31
CA GLU A 72 7.50 5.40 -8.93
C GLU A 72 8.13 5.48 -7.54
N LEU A 73 7.95 4.46 -6.68
CA LEU A 73 8.63 4.36 -5.38
C LEU A 73 10.03 3.78 -5.59
N HIS A 74 11.02 4.67 -5.62
CA HIS A 74 12.43 4.30 -5.79
C HIS A 74 13.08 3.98 -4.44
N ASP A 75 14.20 3.26 -4.49
CA ASP A 75 14.91 2.88 -3.27
C ASP A 75 15.53 4.12 -2.58
N GLU A 76 15.82 5.19 -3.33
CA GLU A 76 16.25 6.50 -2.81
C GLU A 76 15.17 7.22 -1.99
N ASP A 77 13.88 7.04 -2.33
CA ASP A 77 12.78 7.64 -1.56
C ASP A 77 12.69 7.02 -0.16
N MET A 78 13.14 5.77 0.01
CA MET A 78 13.16 5.10 1.30
C MET A 78 14.38 5.48 2.16
N GLN A 79 15.38 6.12 1.57
CA GLN A 79 16.65 6.50 2.22
C GLN A 79 16.87 8.03 2.26
N GLY A 80 15.91 8.81 1.74
CA GLY A 80 16.02 10.26 1.61
C GLY A 80 15.79 11.00 2.92
N ASN A 81 16.18 12.28 2.95
CA ASN A 81 16.02 13.17 4.10
C ASN A 81 14.55 13.53 4.42
N LEU A 82 13.62 13.29 3.49
CA LEU A 82 12.19 13.58 3.67
C LEU A 82 11.43 12.29 4.02
N PRO A 83 10.40 12.37 4.89
CA PRO A 83 9.58 11.20 5.19
C PRO A 83 8.80 10.75 3.95
N THR A 84 8.86 9.45 3.68
CA THR A 84 8.11 8.79 2.61
C THR A 84 6.85 8.16 3.18
N TRP A 85 5.71 8.47 2.57
CA TRP A 85 4.39 8.01 3.01
C TRP A 85 3.84 7.00 2.02
N ILE A 86 3.46 5.82 2.51
CA ILE A 86 2.89 4.75 1.69
C ILE A 86 1.49 4.43 2.21
N PHE A 87 0.50 4.58 1.33
CA PHE A 87 -0.90 4.34 1.61
C PHE A 87 -1.31 2.99 1.00
N VAL A 88 -1.80 2.09 1.86
CA VAL A 88 -2.13 0.72 1.47
C VAL A 88 -3.59 0.43 1.80
N PRO A 89 -4.48 0.41 0.79
CA PRO A 89 -5.86 -0.06 0.98
C PRO A 89 -5.89 -1.54 1.35
N ILE A 90 -6.64 -1.88 2.40
CA ILE A 90 -6.82 -3.25 2.87
C ILE A 90 -8.28 -3.65 2.65
N HIS A 91 -8.49 -4.70 1.87
CA HIS A 91 -9.81 -5.34 1.76
C HIS A 91 -9.93 -6.43 2.82
N GLY A 92 -10.69 -6.13 3.88
CA GLY A 92 -11.07 -7.12 4.88
C GLY A 92 -12.17 -8.06 4.36
N LYS A 93 -12.83 -8.79 5.27
CA LYS A 93 -13.92 -9.71 4.89
C LYS A 93 -15.08 -8.98 4.21
N ASN A 94 -15.56 -7.90 4.82
CA ASN A 94 -16.76 -7.15 4.39
C ASN A 94 -16.58 -5.62 4.45
N HIS A 95 -15.35 -5.13 4.63
CA HIS A 95 -15.08 -3.70 4.78
C HIS A 95 -13.70 -3.34 4.21
N TRP A 96 -13.50 -2.04 3.99
CA TRP A 96 -12.22 -1.45 3.62
C TRP A 96 -11.60 -0.76 4.82
N SER A 97 -10.29 -0.90 4.97
CA SER A 97 -9.48 -0.11 5.89
C SER A 97 -8.22 0.38 5.18
N LEU A 98 -7.44 1.24 5.84
CA LEU A 98 -6.24 1.84 5.26
C LEU A 98 -5.07 1.69 6.22
N ALA A 99 -3.97 1.08 5.76
CA ALA A 99 -2.70 1.19 6.44
C ALA A 99 -1.90 2.37 5.87
N ILE A 100 -1.25 3.12 6.76
CA ILE A 100 -0.36 4.23 6.43
C ILE A 100 1.01 3.90 7.00
N ILE A 101 2.01 3.84 6.14
CA ILE A 101 3.40 3.59 6.52
C ILE A 101 4.18 4.88 6.27
N ARG A 102 4.91 5.34 7.29
CA ARG A 102 5.89 6.42 7.15
C ARG A 102 7.29 5.83 7.29
N LEU A 103 8.16 6.09 6.32
CA LEU A 103 9.57 5.71 6.34
C LEU A 103 10.43 6.97 6.42
N HIS A 104 11.40 7.03 7.34
CA HIS A 104 12.32 8.16 7.45
C HIS A 104 13.59 7.76 8.20
N ASN A 105 14.78 7.92 7.59
CA ASN A 105 16.08 7.68 8.25
C ASN A 105 16.14 6.39 9.07
N ASP A 106 15.84 5.24 8.44
CA ASP A 106 15.76 3.90 9.04
C ASP A 106 14.60 3.65 10.03
N ASP A 107 13.85 4.69 10.41
CA ASP A 107 12.64 4.55 11.22
C ASP A 107 11.41 4.28 10.36
N ALA A 108 10.60 3.32 10.82
CA ALA A 108 9.29 3.02 10.25
C ALA A 108 8.19 3.26 11.28
N TRP A 109 7.17 4.01 10.88
CA TRP A 109 5.93 4.17 11.63
C TRP A 109 4.76 3.61 10.84
N LEU A 110 3.84 2.94 11.54
CA LEU A 110 2.65 2.32 10.97
C LEU A 110 1.41 2.79 11.73
N ALA A 111 0.40 3.25 10.99
CA ALA A 111 -0.96 3.36 11.50
C ALA A 111 -1.93 2.56 10.66
N HIS A 112 -2.97 2.06 11.32
CA HIS A 112 -4.10 1.40 10.69
C HIS A 112 -5.37 2.18 10.99
N LEU A 113 -6.04 2.66 9.93
CA LEU A 113 -7.29 3.38 10.00
C LEU A 113 -8.42 2.43 9.60
N ASP A 114 -9.26 2.08 10.57
CA ASP A 114 -10.42 1.24 10.38
C ASP A 114 -11.67 1.97 10.86
N SER A 115 -12.52 2.39 9.92
CA SER A 115 -13.77 3.09 10.24
C SER A 115 -14.89 2.18 10.72
N SER A 116 -14.68 0.85 10.71
CA SER A 116 -15.65 -0.12 11.23
C SER A 116 -15.49 -0.35 12.74
N GLN A 117 -14.31 -0.05 13.28
CA GLN A 117 -14.09 -0.03 14.72
C GLN A 117 -14.54 1.33 15.26
N GLY A 118 -15.83 1.42 15.52
CA GLY A 118 -16.37 2.49 16.36
C GLY A 118 -15.76 2.38 17.76
N THR A 119 -15.37 3.51 18.32
CA THR A 119 -15.27 3.69 19.78
C THR A 119 -16.62 3.40 20.44
#